data_AF-A0A7C5P922-F1
#
_entry.id   AF-A0A7C5P922-F1
#
_cell.length_a   1.000
_cell.length_b   1.000
_cell.length_c   1.000
_cell.angle_alpha   90.00
_cell.angle_beta   90.00
_cell.angle_gamma   90.00
#
_symmetry.space_group_name_H-M   'P 1'
#
loop_
_entity.id
_entity.type
_entity.pdbx_description
1 polymer ?
#
loop_
_entity_poly.entity_id
_entity_poly.type
_entity_poly.pdbx_seq_one_letter_code
_entity_poly.pdbx_strand_id
1 'polypeptide(L)'
;MKYLWLLIIPSFLIGHSIPFSEIIDFLPVQDGNIWVYSASSPSSENYFFIQVHKKDNSYYISNYFFSDEDFEIIKKDTQVFLSTEKEKFLLYDFEEGSIWHIPEGISVETPCIAGSFLGVTESNFEFSVVAGIFNNCIRILWDNPCKDAGIIEEVFAPNVGLIKRVENRIFGTFSYELVYANINGMTYGNASVSLYIGASPEFIFEKNLINIELKNNTNKELNLTFPTTQIFDIILENEQGEEVYKWSSGQQFLQVLTGRRVMPYSSLNLSVLVSFPKLEKGMYYLKVLIPASQINSIPIKKPLTTTITIYNP
;
A
#
# COMPACT_ATOMS: atom_id res chain seq x y z
N MET A 1 -70.90 35.73 18.32
CA MET A 1 -69.49 36.04 18.01
C MET A 1 -68.62 34.86 18.43
N LYS A 2 -68.20 34.02 17.48
CA LYS A 2 -67.25 32.91 17.68
C LYS A 2 -65.97 33.29 16.94
N TYR A 3 -64.85 33.40 17.65
CA TYR A 3 -63.54 33.67 17.04
C TYR A 3 -62.89 32.35 16.60
N LEU A 4 -62.52 32.29 15.32
CA LEU A 4 -61.82 31.17 14.67
C LEU A 4 -60.32 31.50 14.68
N TRP A 5 -59.50 30.62 15.26
CA TRP A 5 -58.04 30.73 15.21
C TRP A 5 -57.54 30.09 13.90
N LEU A 6 -56.88 30.87 13.04
CA LEU A 6 -56.15 30.38 11.88
C LEU A 6 -54.72 30.00 12.30
N LEU A 7 -54.38 28.73 12.19
CA LEU A 7 -53.02 28.20 12.31
C LEU A 7 -52.35 28.25 10.92
N ILE A 8 -51.30 29.06 10.79
CA ILE A 8 -50.43 29.08 9.61
C ILE A 8 -49.32 28.06 9.87
N ILE A 9 -49.30 26.97 9.09
CA ILE A 9 -48.19 26.01 9.09
C ILE A 9 -47.17 26.50 8.05
N PRO A 10 -45.89 26.73 8.40
CA PRO A 10 -44.89 27.09 7.42
C PRO A 10 -44.53 25.84 6.60
N SER A 11 -44.65 25.95 5.29
CA SER A 11 -44.22 24.93 4.34
C SER A 11 -42.70 24.78 4.38
N PHE A 12 -42.22 23.65 4.88
CA PHE A 12 -40.82 23.25 4.73
C PHE A 12 -40.57 22.93 3.25
N LEU A 13 -39.75 23.75 2.59
CA LEU A 13 -39.09 23.38 1.34
C LEU A 13 -38.07 22.28 1.67
N ILE A 14 -38.41 21.03 1.35
CA ILE A 14 -37.46 19.91 1.36
C ILE A 14 -36.53 20.13 0.16
N GLY A 15 -35.42 20.82 0.41
CA GLY A 15 -34.29 20.82 -0.51
C GLY A 15 -33.80 19.39 -0.67
N HIS A 16 -34.12 18.77 -1.80
CA HIS A 16 -33.49 17.51 -2.19
C HIS A 16 -32.02 17.85 -2.48
N SER A 17 -31.13 17.49 -1.56
CA SER A 17 -29.71 17.42 -1.85
C SER A 17 -29.54 16.42 -2.99
N ILE A 18 -29.23 16.91 -4.19
CA ILE A 18 -28.76 16.08 -5.29
C ILE A 18 -27.52 15.36 -4.76
N PRO A 19 -27.47 14.01 -4.76
CA PRO A 19 -26.26 13.31 -4.36
C PRO A 19 -25.16 13.73 -5.35
N PHE A 20 -24.10 14.32 -4.82
CA PHE A 20 -22.88 14.55 -5.59
C PHE A 20 -22.39 13.17 -6.01
N SER A 21 -22.50 12.84 -7.30
CA SER A 21 -21.84 11.66 -7.84
C SER A 21 -20.35 11.90 -7.64
N GLU A 22 -19.71 11.15 -6.73
CA GLU A 22 -18.25 11.14 -6.68
C GLU A 22 -17.75 10.74 -8.07
N ILE A 23 -16.95 11.61 -8.68
CA ILE A 23 -16.32 11.32 -9.97
C ILE A 23 -15.36 10.16 -9.69
N ILE A 24 -15.63 9.00 -10.27
CA ILE A 24 -14.74 7.85 -10.18
C ILE A 24 -13.49 8.14 -10.99
N ASP A 25 -12.34 8.10 -10.33
CA ASP A 25 -11.06 8.39 -10.95
C ASP A 25 -10.06 7.25 -10.79
N PHE A 26 -9.80 6.50 -11.85
CA PHE A 26 -8.84 5.38 -11.83
C PHE A 26 -7.38 5.81 -12.03
N LEU A 27 -7.09 7.09 -12.23
CA LEU A 27 -5.73 7.63 -12.16
C LEU A 27 -5.77 9.06 -11.61
N PRO A 28 -5.85 9.22 -10.28
CA PRO A 28 -5.91 10.54 -9.65
C PRO A 28 -4.58 11.27 -9.81
N VAL A 29 -4.58 12.32 -10.64
CA VAL A 29 -3.39 13.13 -10.94
C VAL A 29 -3.50 14.45 -10.20
N GLN A 30 -2.88 14.51 -9.03
CA GLN A 30 -2.75 15.72 -8.22
C GLN A 30 -1.30 15.83 -7.71
N ASP A 31 -0.82 17.06 -7.60
CA ASP A 31 0.52 17.37 -7.10
C ASP A 31 0.76 16.71 -5.73
N GLY A 32 1.88 16.01 -5.59
CA GLY A 32 2.25 15.31 -4.37
C GLY A 32 1.64 13.91 -4.22
N ASN A 33 0.81 13.43 -5.16
CA ASN A 33 0.34 12.04 -5.12
C ASN A 33 1.52 11.08 -5.28
N ILE A 34 1.59 10.05 -4.44
CA ILE A 34 2.67 9.06 -4.44
C ILE A 34 2.05 7.67 -4.33
N TRP A 35 2.60 6.71 -5.07
CA TRP A 35 2.35 5.29 -4.88
C TRP A 35 3.68 4.58 -4.70
N VAL A 36 3.69 3.59 -3.82
CA VAL A 36 4.85 2.72 -3.56
C VAL A 36 4.40 1.29 -3.75
N TYR A 37 5.19 0.55 -4.52
CA TYR A 37 4.93 -0.83 -4.89
C TYR A 37 6.05 -1.73 -4.37
N SER A 38 5.69 -2.93 -3.93
CA SER A 38 6.63 -4.04 -3.79
C SER A 38 6.71 -4.78 -5.12
N ALA A 39 7.90 -4.84 -5.71
CA ALA A 39 8.22 -5.65 -6.87
C ALA A 39 8.72 -7.02 -6.40
N SER A 40 7.88 -8.05 -6.56
CA SER A 40 8.28 -9.43 -6.29
C SER A 40 8.83 -10.06 -7.57
N SER A 41 10.07 -10.56 -7.50
CA SER A 41 10.69 -11.40 -8.52
C SER A 41 11.05 -12.76 -7.92
N PRO A 42 11.35 -13.79 -8.74
CA PRO A 42 11.79 -15.11 -8.24
C PRO A 42 13.03 -15.08 -7.33
N SER A 43 13.82 -14.00 -7.37
CA SER A 43 15.14 -13.91 -6.70
C SER A 43 15.31 -12.70 -5.76
N SER A 44 14.37 -11.76 -5.71
CA SER A 44 14.46 -10.54 -4.88
C SER A 44 13.12 -9.84 -4.72
N GLU A 45 12.97 -9.10 -3.62
CA GLU A 45 11.88 -8.15 -3.37
C GLU A 45 12.47 -6.74 -3.33
N ASN A 46 12.04 -5.88 -4.25
CA ASN A 46 12.50 -4.49 -4.34
C ASN A 46 11.32 -3.53 -4.19
N TYR A 47 11.57 -2.31 -3.75
CA TYR A 47 10.55 -1.27 -3.67
C TYR A 47 10.75 -0.23 -4.76
N PHE A 48 9.64 0.26 -5.27
CA PHE A 48 9.60 1.24 -6.34
C PHE A 48 8.47 2.23 -6.07
N PHE A 49 8.67 3.49 -6.43
CA PHE A 49 7.67 4.52 -6.23
C PHE A 49 7.45 5.34 -7.49
N ILE A 50 6.21 5.78 -7.68
CA ILE A 50 5.82 6.76 -8.70
C ILE A 50 5.27 7.99 -7.97
N GLN A 51 5.51 9.16 -8.52
CA GLN A 51 5.08 10.42 -7.92
C GLN A 51 4.53 11.37 -8.97
N VAL A 52 3.40 12.01 -8.66
CA VAL A 52 2.88 13.13 -9.42
C VAL A 52 3.49 14.42 -8.89
N HIS A 53 3.99 15.25 -9.79
CA HIS A 53 4.36 16.62 -9.49
C HIS A 53 3.74 17.58 -10.50
N LYS A 54 3.48 18.81 -10.07
CA LYS A 54 2.95 19.87 -10.92
C LYS A 54 4.06 20.82 -11.37
N LYS A 55 4.11 21.11 -12.66
CA LYS A 55 4.97 22.13 -13.26
C LYS A 55 4.12 23.02 -14.14
N ASP A 56 4.15 24.33 -13.85
CA ASP A 56 3.25 25.31 -14.46
C ASP A 56 1.78 24.91 -14.31
N ASN A 57 1.08 24.64 -15.42
CA ASN A 57 -0.31 24.20 -15.44
C ASN A 57 -0.48 22.72 -15.80
N SER A 58 0.62 21.96 -15.88
CA SER A 58 0.63 20.56 -16.27
C SER A 58 1.07 19.66 -15.12
N TYR A 59 0.59 18.43 -15.15
CA TYR A 59 0.96 17.39 -14.20
C TYR A 59 1.85 16.36 -14.87
N TYR A 60 2.86 15.94 -14.13
CA TYR A 60 3.86 15.00 -14.58
C TYR A 60 3.94 13.82 -13.62
N ILE A 61 4.16 12.61 -14.14
CA ILE A 61 4.48 11.45 -13.32
C ILE A 61 5.95 11.09 -13.51
N SER A 62 6.68 11.10 -12.40
CA SER A 62 8.07 10.66 -12.32
C SER A 62 8.17 9.18 -12.02
N ASN A 63 9.25 8.57 -12.51
CA ASN A 63 9.53 7.14 -12.37
C ASN A 63 8.34 6.30 -12.78
N TYR A 64 7.51 6.73 -13.73
CA TYR A 64 6.42 5.87 -14.16
C TYR A 64 7.06 4.68 -14.86
N PHE A 65 6.76 3.45 -14.41
CA PHE A 65 7.33 2.11 -14.73
C PHE A 65 8.03 1.88 -16.09
N PHE A 66 7.81 2.74 -17.06
CA PHE A 66 8.34 2.79 -18.41
C PHE A 66 9.68 3.51 -18.57
N SER A 67 10.05 4.42 -17.67
CA SER A 67 11.26 5.22 -17.79
C SER A 67 11.62 5.95 -16.49
N ASP A 68 12.88 6.39 -16.41
CA ASP A 68 13.35 7.40 -15.45
C ASP A 68 12.96 8.83 -15.87
N GLU A 69 12.36 9.00 -17.07
CA GLU A 69 11.83 10.27 -17.55
C GLU A 69 10.48 10.65 -16.91
N ASP A 70 10.23 11.95 -16.83
CA ASP A 70 8.95 12.51 -16.40
C ASP A 70 7.96 12.58 -17.57
N PHE A 71 6.76 12.07 -17.37
CA PHE A 71 5.71 12.06 -18.38
C PHE A 71 4.60 13.04 -18.05
N GLU A 72 4.25 13.93 -18.98
CA GLU A 72 3.06 14.76 -18.83
C GLU A 72 1.81 13.88 -18.99
N ILE A 73 0.88 13.98 -18.03
CA ILE A 73 -0.38 13.27 -18.06
C ILE A 73 -1.53 14.22 -18.35
N ILE A 74 -2.27 13.91 -19.41
CA ILE A 74 -3.43 14.68 -19.84
C ILE A 74 -4.67 13.80 -19.71
N LYS A 75 -5.63 14.26 -18.91
CA LYS A 75 -6.88 13.52 -18.67
C LYS A 75 -8.04 14.14 -19.42
N LYS A 76 -8.90 13.28 -19.97
CA LYS A 76 -10.16 13.68 -20.61
C LYS A 76 -11.19 12.58 -20.36
N ASP A 77 -12.18 12.86 -19.51
CA ASP A 77 -13.21 11.90 -19.12
C ASP A 77 -12.59 10.60 -18.57
N THR A 78 -12.84 9.45 -19.19
CA THR A 78 -12.25 8.13 -18.83
C THR A 78 -10.85 7.91 -19.39
N GLN A 79 -10.37 8.81 -20.24
CA GLN A 79 -9.15 8.65 -21.00
C GLN A 79 -7.96 9.36 -20.35
N VAL A 80 -6.83 8.66 -20.35
CA VAL A 80 -5.53 9.16 -19.90
C VAL A 80 -4.57 9.12 -21.07
N PHE A 81 -4.03 10.27 -21.44
CA PHE A 81 -3.00 10.42 -22.45
C PHE A 81 -1.66 10.65 -21.78
N LEU A 82 -0.65 9.95 -22.28
CA LEU A 82 0.75 10.19 -21.96
C LEU A 82 1.32 11.11 -23.04
N SER A 83 2.00 12.18 -22.65
CA SER A 83 2.63 13.15 -23.53
C SER A 83 4.12 13.31 -23.18
N THR A 84 4.97 13.17 -24.18
CA THR A 84 6.40 13.50 -24.14
C THR A 84 6.67 14.71 -25.03
N GLU A 85 7.93 15.15 -25.15
CA GLU A 85 8.31 16.19 -26.12
C GLU A 85 8.08 15.75 -27.58
N LYS A 86 8.11 14.44 -27.85
CA LYS A 86 8.08 13.88 -29.21
C LYS A 86 6.69 13.41 -29.62
N GLU A 87 5.88 12.97 -28.67
CA GLU A 87 4.65 12.26 -28.97
C GLU A 87 3.59 12.37 -27.88
N LYS A 88 2.34 12.12 -28.27
CA LYS A 88 1.22 12.00 -27.36
C LYS A 88 0.36 10.82 -27.80
N PHE A 89 0.04 9.92 -26.88
CA PHE A 89 -0.80 8.77 -27.16
C PHE A 89 -1.75 8.45 -26.01
N LEU A 90 -2.84 7.77 -26.35
CA LEU A 90 -3.79 7.24 -25.38
C LEU A 90 -3.12 6.08 -24.62
N LEU A 91 -2.88 6.27 -23.33
CA LEU A 91 -2.32 5.25 -22.47
C LEU A 91 -3.42 4.36 -21.88
N TYR A 92 -4.47 4.96 -21.33
CA TYR A 92 -5.60 4.24 -20.74
C TYR A 92 -6.95 4.80 -21.21
N ASP A 93 -7.91 3.91 -21.41
CA ASP A 93 -9.33 4.23 -21.45
C ASP A 93 -10.07 3.36 -20.43
N PHE A 94 -10.54 3.97 -19.35
CA PHE A 94 -11.18 3.27 -18.24
C PHE A 94 -12.67 3.00 -18.44
N GLU A 95 -13.21 3.27 -19.64
CA GLU A 95 -14.59 2.87 -19.98
C GLU A 95 -14.73 1.35 -19.99
N GLU A 96 -15.82 0.84 -19.40
CA GLU A 96 -16.07 -0.60 -19.32
C GLU A 96 -16.22 -1.24 -20.71
N GLY A 97 -15.46 -2.31 -20.97
CA GLY A 97 -15.44 -3.00 -22.26
C GLY A 97 -14.67 -2.26 -23.36
N SER A 98 -13.99 -1.15 -23.04
CA SER A 98 -13.12 -0.46 -23.98
C SER A 98 -11.98 -1.37 -24.45
N ILE A 99 -11.60 -1.23 -25.72
CA ILE A 99 -10.41 -1.84 -26.30
C ILE A 99 -9.71 -0.76 -27.13
N TRP A 100 -8.42 -0.55 -26.90
CA TRP A 100 -7.63 0.43 -27.63
C TRP A 100 -6.25 -0.13 -27.99
N HIS A 101 -5.53 0.61 -28.83
CA HIS A 101 -4.24 0.23 -29.37
C HIS A 101 -3.21 1.31 -29.07
N ILE A 102 -2.06 0.90 -28.50
CA ILE A 102 -0.91 1.78 -28.35
C ILE A 102 -0.21 1.91 -29.72
N PRO A 103 0.00 3.12 -30.24
CA PRO A 103 0.61 3.30 -31.55
C PRO A 103 1.97 2.60 -31.69
N GLU A 104 2.25 2.11 -32.90
CA GLU A 104 3.60 1.65 -33.24
C GLU A 104 4.57 2.83 -33.29
N GLY A 105 5.86 2.56 -33.06
CA GLY A 105 6.92 3.55 -33.23
C GLY A 105 6.98 4.62 -32.14
N ILE A 106 6.29 4.43 -31.02
CA ILE A 106 6.46 5.32 -29.87
C ILE A 106 7.87 5.22 -29.31
N SER A 107 8.41 6.36 -28.87
CA SER A 107 9.81 6.50 -28.44
C SER A 107 10.09 6.14 -26.98
N VAL A 108 9.05 5.71 -26.24
CA VAL A 108 9.18 5.27 -24.85
C VAL A 108 10.13 4.08 -24.77
N GLU A 109 11.14 4.15 -23.89
CA GLU A 109 12.26 3.20 -23.80
C GLU A 109 11.87 1.77 -23.34
N THR A 110 10.59 1.48 -23.16
CA THR A 110 10.13 0.15 -22.78
C THR A 110 9.78 -0.67 -24.02
N PRO A 111 10.64 -1.60 -24.47
CA PRO A 111 10.27 -2.52 -25.55
C PRO A 111 9.03 -3.30 -25.13
N CYS A 112 8.19 -3.67 -26.10
CA CYS A 112 6.97 -4.47 -25.92
C CYS A 112 5.71 -3.73 -25.44
N ILE A 113 5.73 -2.39 -25.45
CA ILE A 113 4.53 -1.55 -25.23
C ILE A 113 3.95 -1.05 -26.55
N ALA A 114 4.79 -0.49 -27.43
CA ALA A 114 4.38 -0.02 -28.74
C ALA A 114 3.69 -1.14 -29.53
N GLY A 115 2.53 -0.88 -30.12
CA GLY A 115 1.76 -1.88 -30.86
C GLY A 115 0.89 -2.82 -30.01
N SER A 116 0.80 -2.60 -28.70
CA SER A 116 -0.04 -3.45 -27.83
C SER A 116 -1.52 -3.10 -27.96
N PHE A 117 -2.38 -4.12 -27.87
CA PHE A 117 -3.81 -3.95 -27.64
C PHE A 117 -4.10 -4.08 -26.16
N LEU A 118 -4.94 -3.18 -25.63
CA LEU A 118 -5.36 -3.18 -24.25
C LEU A 118 -6.87 -3.22 -24.20
N GLY A 119 -7.43 -3.81 -23.15
CA GLY A 119 -8.86 -3.70 -22.92
C GLY A 119 -9.26 -3.87 -21.47
N VAL A 120 -10.34 -3.19 -21.08
CA VAL A 120 -10.99 -3.40 -19.78
C VAL A 120 -11.78 -4.70 -19.83
N THR A 121 -11.21 -5.77 -19.26
CA THR A 121 -11.78 -7.12 -19.37
C THR A 121 -12.65 -7.53 -18.19
N GLU A 122 -12.51 -6.83 -17.06
CA GLU A 122 -13.28 -7.08 -15.84
C GLU A 122 -13.53 -5.75 -15.12
N SER A 123 -14.72 -5.58 -14.58
CA SER A 123 -15.17 -4.37 -13.86
C SER A 123 -15.90 -4.79 -12.58
N ASN A 124 -16.08 -3.84 -11.66
CA ASN A 124 -16.95 -3.99 -10.49
C ASN A 124 -16.61 -5.18 -9.57
N PHE A 125 -15.32 -5.52 -9.44
CA PHE A 125 -14.86 -6.60 -8.55
C PHE A 125 -14.07 -6.08 -7.35
N GLU A 126 -13.96 -6.92 -6.32
CA GLU A 126 -13.12 -6.67 -5.15
C GLU A 126 -11.71 -7.24 -5.39
N PHE A 127 -10.67 -6.49 -5.03
CA PHE A 127 -9.28 -6.94 -5.15
C PHE A 127 -8.45 -6.55 -3.92
N SER A 128 -7.63 -7.48 -3.44
CA SER A 128 -6.79 -7.28 -2.25
C SER A 128 -5.31 -7.23 -2.63
N VAL A 129 -4.61 -6.23 -2.10
CA VAL A 129 -3.14 -6.09 -2.12
C VAL A 129 -2.65 -5.73 -0.72
N VAL A 130 -1.34 -5.54 -0.54
CA VAL A 130 -0.74 -5.18 0.76
C VAL A 130 -1.32 -3.87 1.30
N ALA A 131 -1.60 -2.89 0.44
CA ALA A 131 -2.16 -1.61 0.84
C ALA A 131 -3.62 -1.68 1.34
N GLY A 132 -4.34 -2.79 1.11
CA GLY A 132 -5.70 -3.00 1.56
C GLY A 132 -6.59 -3.78 0.58
N ILE A 133 -7.88 -3.81 0.88
CA ILE A 133 -8.93 -4.33 -0.01
C ILE A 133 -9.62 -3.16 -0.70
N PHE A 134 -9.76 -3.25 -2.02
CA PHE A 134 -10.36 -2.24 -2.87
C PHE A 134 -11.60 -2.82 -3.56
N ASN A 135 -12.66 -2.03 -3.62
CA ASN A 135 -13.92 -2.38 -4.26
C ASN A 135 -14.09 -1.62 -5.58
N ASN A 136 -14.93 -2.15 -6.47
CA ASN A 136 -15.22 -1.58 -7.78
C ASN A 136 -13.96 -1.40 -8.64
N CYS A 137 -13.04 -2.38 -8.56
CA CYS A 137 -11.82 -2.39 -9.34
C CYS A 137 -12.11 -2.67 -10.82
N ILE A 138 -11.15 -2.30 -11.66
CA ILE A 138 -11.11 -2.67 -13.08
C ILE A 138 -9.82 -3.42 -13.39
N ARG A 139 -9.90 -4.38 -14.31
CA ARG A 139 -8.76 -5.13 -14.84
C ARG A 139 -8.54 -4.75 -16.28
N ILE A 140 -7.31 -4.35 -16.61
CA ILE A 140 -6.86 -4.13 -17.98
C ILE A 140 -5.90 -5.27 -18.33
N LEU A 141 -6.22 -6.01 -19.38
CA LEU A 141 -5.30 -6.97 -19.97
C LEU A 141 -4.58 -6.35 -21.16
N TRP A 142 -3.33 -6.76 -21.31
CA TRP A 142 -2.44 -6.32 -22.37
C TRP A 142 -2.16 -7.50 -23.31
N ASP A 143 -2.29 -7.26 -24.60
CA ASP A 143 -1.87 -8.15 -25.68
C ASP A 143 -0.72 -7.47 -26.44
N ASN A 144 0.49 -7.94 -26.17
CA ASN A 144 1.74 -7.31 -26.60
C ASN A 144 2.28 -7.96 -27.89
N PRO A 145 3.04 -7.22 -28.72
CA PRO A 145 3.73 -7.82 -29.86
C PRO A 145 4.87 -8.76 -29.48
N CYS A 146 5.42 -8.64 -28.26
CA CYS A 146 6.48 -9.50 -27.76
C CYS A 146 5.91 -10.78 -27.14
N LYS A 147 6.51 -11.93 -27.48
CA LYS A 147 6.01 -13.24 -27.03
C LYS A 147 6.42 -13.60 -25.59
N ASP A 148 7.51 -13.04 -25.10
CA ASP A 148 8.19 -13.44 -23.86
C ASP A 148 8.51 -12.25 -22.93
N ALA A 149 8.05 -11.05 -23.28
CA ALA A 149 8.25 -9.85 -22.49
C ALA A 149 7.08 -8.87 -22.66
N GLY A 150 6.82 -8.08 -21.61
CA GLY A 150 5.80 -7.03 -21.62
C GLY A 150 4.79 -7.16 -20.50
N ILE A 151 4.00 -6.11 -20.31
CA ILE A 151 2.93 -6.06 -19.32
C ILE A 151 1.82 -7.00 -19.77
N ILE A 152 1.23 -7.77 -18.88
CA ILE A 152 0.14 -8.69 -19.22
C ILE A 152 -1.16 -8.32 -18.51
N GLU A 153 -1.06 -7.71 -17.33
CA GLU A 153 -2.21 -7.37 -16.50
C GLU A 153 -1.94 -6.12 -15.66
N GLU A 154 -2.97 -5.29 -15.54
CA GLU A 154 -3.03 -4.22 -14.56
C GLU A 154 -4.39 -4.19 -13.87
N VAL A 155 -4.39 -3.88 -12.58
CA VAL A 155 -5.62 -3.70 -11.78
C VAL A 155 -5.59 -2.29 -11.20
N PHE A 156 -6.69 -1.56 -11.41
CA PHE A 156 -6.87 -0.20 -10.90
C PHE A 156 -8.03 -0.16 -9.89
N ALA A 157 -7.84 0.62 -8.83
CA ALA A 157 -8.88 0.91 -7.85
C ALA A 157 -9.37 2.36 -8.00
N PRO A 158 -10.69 2.59 -7.81
CA PRO A 158 -11.28 3.91 -7.96
C PRO A 158 -10.74 4.87 -6.90
N ASN A 159 -10.42 6.09 -7.33
CA ASN A 159 -9.85 7.18 -6.53
C ASN A 159 -8.49 6.84 -5.89
N VAL A 160 -7.85 5.76 -6.33
CA VAL A 160 -6.55 5.31 -5.82
C VAL A 160 -5.55 5.26 -6.96
N GLY A 161 -5.86 4.61 -8.08
CA GLY A 161 -4.90 4.38 -9.16
C GLY A 161 -4.56 2.91 -9.36
N LEU A 162 -3.41 2.66 -9.96
CA LEU A 162 -2.86 1.33 -10.17
C LEU A 162 -2.59 0.67 -8.80
N ILE A 163 -3.16 -0.50 -8.56
CA ILE A 163 -2.96 -1.28 -7.33
C ILE A 163 -2.18 -2.56 -7.57
N LYS A 164 -2.18 -3.08 -8.81
CA LYS A 164 -1.36 -4.21 -9.22
C LYS A 164 -0.95 -4.10 -10.68
N ARG A 165 0.28 -4.50 -10.99
CA ARG A 165 0.76 -4.76 -12.35
C ARG A 165 1.48 -6.11 -12.40
N VAL A 166 1.26 -6.85 -13.47
CA VAL A 166 1.98 -8.08 -13.78
C VAL A 166 2.62 -7.92 -15.15
N GLU A 167 3.88 -8.33 -15.25
CA GLU A 167 4.63 -8.33 -16.50
C GLU A 167 5.42 -9.61 -16.65
N ASN A 168 5.59 -10.05 -17.89
CA ASN A 168 6.55 -11.07 -18.24
C ASN A 168 7.87 -10.42 -18.59
N ARG A 169 8.95 -11.05 -18.16
CA ARG A 169 10.31 -10.81 -18.63
C ARG A 169 10.91 -12.14 -19.06
N ILE A 170 12.02 -12.09 -19.81
CA ILE A 170 12.76 -13.27 -20.28
C ILE A 170 13.05 -14.27 -19.13
N PHE A 171 13.23 -13.77 -17.89
CA PHE A 171 13.55 -14.57 -16.71
C PHE A 171 12.36 -14.81 -15.76
N GLY A 172 11.13 -14.71 -16.27
CA GLY A 172 9.91 -15.03 -15.54
C GLY A 172 9.00 -13.83 -15.30
N THR A 173 7.93 -14.08 -14.56
CA THR A 173 6.88 -13.10 -14.30
C THR A 173 7.21 -12.26 -13.08
N PHE A 174 7.07 -10.94 -13.22
CA PHE A 174 7.23 -9.95 -12.16
C PHE A 174 5.86 -9.42 -11.78
N SER A 175 5.64 -9.25 -10.47
CA SER A 175 4.40 -8.66 -9.94
C SER A 175 4.74 -7.46 -9.08
N TYR A 176 4.00 -6.38 -9.31
CA TYR A 176 4.08 -5.13 -8.57
C TYR A 176 2.76 -4.96 -7.85
N GLU A 177 2.76 -4.94 -6.52
CA GLU A 177 1.55 -4.74 -5.72
C GLU A 177 1.70 -3.48 -4.87
N LEU A 178 0.62 -2.70 -4.78
CA LEU A 178 0.62 -1.48 -3.99
C LEU A 178 0.79 -1.81 -2.51
N VAL A 179 1.80 -1.20 -1.88
CA VAL A 179 2.06 -1.32 -0.44
C VAL A 179 1.69 -0.04 0.31
N TYR A 180 1.77 1.12 -0.36
CA TYR A 180 1.44 2.41 0.21
C TYR A 180 1.05 3.40 -0.88
N ALA A 181 0.11 4.30 -0.59
CA ALA A 181 -0.12 5.47 -1.41
C ALA A 181 -0.50 6.69 -0.56
N ASN A 182 -0.17 7.88 -1.03
CA ASN A 182 -0.76 9.13 -0.56
C ASN A 182 -1.43 9.79 -1.77
N ILE A 183 -2.76 9.82 -1.79
CA ILE A 183 -3.56 10.25 -2.93
C ILE A 183 -4.54 11.30 -2.46
N ASN A 184 -4.40 12.52 -2.98
CA ASN A 184 -5.23 13.67 -2.64
C ASN A 184 -5.31 13.90 -1.12
N GLY A 185 -4.20 13.64 -0.41
CA GLY A 185 -4.11 13.73 1.05
C GLY A 185 -4.68 12.53 1.82
N MET A 186 -5.26 11.54 1.15
CA MET A 186 -5.66 10.27 1.75
C MET A 186 -4.51 9.26 1.68
N THR A 187 -4.22 8.63 2.81
CA THR A 187 -3.17 7.61 2.90
C THR A 187 -3.78 6.21 2.81
N TYR A 188 -3.22 5.40 1.90
CA TYR A 188 -3.51 3.99 1.69
C TYR A 188 -2.29 3.18 2.07
N GLY A 189 -2.52 1.99 2.61
CA GLY A 189 -1.46 1.17 3.18
C GLY A 189 -1.08 1.55 4.61
N ASN A 190 -0.76 0.50 5.35
CA ASN A 190 0.04 0.49 6.57
C ASN A 190 -0.61 0.94 7.89
N ALA A 191 -0.86 -0.06 8.71
CA ALA A 191 -0.16 -0.10 9.99
C ALA A 191 1.37 -0.13 9.74
N SER A 192 2.15 0.77 10.34
CA SER A 192 3.63 0.68 10.33
C SER A 192 4.12 0.31 11.72
N VAL A 193 4.98 -0.70 11.84
CA VAL A 193 5.70 -0.99 13.10
C VAL A 193 7.07 -0.31 13.05
N SER A 194 7.35 0.55 14.02
CA SER A 194 8.66 1.16 14.25
C SER A 194 9.24 0.63 15.57
N LEU A 195 10.51 0.22 15.57
CA LEU A 195 11.17 -0.33 16.75
C LEU A 195 12.19 0.68 17.26
N TYR A 196 12.12 1.00 18.54
CA TYR A 196 13.10 1.86 19.21
C TYR A 196 13.68 1.08 20.39
N ILE A 197 14.93 0.63 20.29
CA ILE A 197 15.65 0.29 21.51
C ILE A 197 16.00 1.62 22.19
N GLY A 198 15.48 1.83 23.39
CA GLY A 198 16.03 2.85 24.28
C GLY A 198 17.42 2.41 24.71
N ALA A 199 18.44 2.72 23.89
CA ALA A 199 19.82 2.49 24.29
C ALA A 199 20.18 3.54 25.35
N SER A 200 20.26 3.11 26.61
CA SER A 200 21.43 3.55 27.38
C SER A 200 22.64 2.92 26.68
N PRO A 201 23.70 3.67 26.36
CA PRO A 201 24.89 3.16 25.64
C PRO A 201 25.68 2.06 26.39
N GLU A 202 25.19 1.63 27.55
CA GLU A 202 25.83 0.64 28.41
C GLU A 202 25.06 -0.68 28.28
N PHE A 203 25.47 -1.51 27.32
CA PHE A 203 25.09 -2.92 27.14
C PHE A 203 25.55 -3.81 28.32
N ILE A 204 25.44 -3.33 29.56
CA ILE A 204 25.93 -4.03 30.76
C ILE A 204 24.90 -3.94 31.87
N PHE A 205 23.66 -4.42 31.69
CA PHE A 205 22.90 -4.97 32.82
C PHE A 205 21.97 -6.09 32.35
N GLU A 206 21.73 -7.03 33.25
CA GLU A 206 21.04 -8.34 33.11
C GLU A 206 19.64 -8.30 32.45
N LYS A 207 19.08 -7.11 32.19
CA LYS A 207 17.77 -6.87 31.55
C LYS A 207 17.85 -5.64 30.64
N ASN A 208 17.51 -5.81 29.37
CA ASN A 208 17.43 -4.77 28.36
C ASN A 208 15.98 -4.30 28.20
N LEU A 209 15.74 -2.98 28.21
CA LEU A 209 14.42 -2.43 27.94
C LEU A 209 14.24 -2.27 26.42
N ILE A 210 13.32 -3.05 25.85
CA ILE A 210 12.95 -2.97 24.43
C ILE A 210 11.63 -2.19 24.34
N ASN A 211 11.63 -1.08 23.59
CA ASN A 211 10.41 -0.32 23.30
C ASN A 211 9.95 -0.58 21.86
N ILE A 212 8.73 -1.07 21.71
CA ILE A 212 8.11 -1.38 20.43
C ILE A 212 7.02 -0.33 20.18
N GLU A 213 7.08 0.35 19.04
CA GLU A 213 6.06 1.30 18.62
C GLU A 213 5.30 0.72 17.41
N LEU A 214 4.00 0.49 17.54
CA LEU A 214 3.14 0.27 16.39
C LEU A 214 2.38 1.56 16.12
N LYS A 215 2.78 2.28 15.08
CA LYS A 215 2.18 3.56 14.69
C LYS A 215 1.10 3.36 13.64
N ASN A 216 -0.06 3.94 13.90
CA ASN A 216 -1.10 4.11 12.90
C ASN A 216 -0.81 5.39 12.11
N ASN A 217 -0.41 5.28 10.84
CA ASN A 217 -0.18 6.46 9.99
C ASN A 217 -1.43 6.86 9.18
N THR A 218 -2.57 6.21 9.42
CA THR A 218 -3.81 6.48 8.70
C THR A 218 -4.68 7.48 9.45
N ASN A 219 -5.66 8.05 8.74
CA ASN A 219 -6.71 8.90 9.32
C ASN A 219 -7.89 8.09 9.92
N LYS A 220 -7.81 6.76 9.94
CA LYS A 220 -8.84 5.85 10.46
C LYS A 220 -8.28 5.02 11.61
N GLU A 221 -9.13 4.49 12.48
CA GLU A 221 -8.66 3.58 13.53
C GLU A 221 -8.16 2.25 12.92
N LEU A 222 -7.13 1.68 13.54
CA LEU A 222 -6.67 0.31 13.26
C LEU A 222 -7.15 -0.61 14.38
N ASN A 223 -7.91 -1.64 14.03
CA ASN A 223 -8.36 -2.70 14.92
C ASN A 223 -7.59 -3.98 14.60
N LEU A 224 -6.60 -4.31 15.44
CA LEU A 224 -5.78 -5.51 15.33
C LEU A 224 -6.46 -6.64 16.09
N THR A 225 -6.59 -7.80 15.45
CA THR A 225 -7.08 -9.02 16.09
C THR A 225 -5.92 -9.99 16.23
N PHE A 226 -5.75 -10.55 17.42
CA PHE A 226 -4.76 -11.56 17.74
C PHE A 226 -5.48 -12.87 18.09
N PRO A 227 -4.96 -14.04 17.67
CA PRO A 227 -5.58 -15.33 17.98
C PRO A 227 -5.47 -15.72 19.46
N THR A 228 -4.52 -15.10 20.19
CA THR A 228 -4.22 -15.37 21.60
C THR A 228 -3.96 -14.05 22.34
N THR A 229 -3.62 -14.13 23.63
CA THR A 229 -3.14 -12.96 24.39
C THR A 229 -1.72 -12.53 24.03
N GLN A 230 -1.02 -13.24 23.14
CA GLN A 230 0.30 -12.83 22.65
C GLN A 230 0.13 -11.70 21.63
N ILE A 231 0.49 -10.49 22.01
CA ILE A 231 0.38 -9.30 21.12
C ILE A 231 1.72 -8.86 20.52
N PHE A 232 2.83 -9.45 20.96
CA PHE A 232 4.14 -9.29 20.36
C PHE A 232 5.03 -10.52 20.61
N ASP A 233 6.16 -10.59 19.91
CA ASP A 233 7.28 -11.48 20.20
C ASP A 233 8.61 -10.79 19.86
N ILE A 234 9.69 -11.28 20.45
CA ILE A 234 11.05 -10.80 20.22
C ILE A 234 11.92 -12.01 19.93
N ILE A 235 12.61 -11.99 18.80
CA ILE A 235 13.55 -13.02 18.35
C ILE A 235 14.92 -12.36 18.18
N LEU A 236 15.97 -13.00 18.66
CA LEU A 236 17.34 -12.62 18.37
C LEU A 236 17.97 -13.70 17.50
N GLU A 237 18.48 -13.31 16.33
CA GLU A 237 19.18 -14.18 15.40
C GLU A 237 20.67 -13.79 15.34
N ASN A 238 21.57 -14.75 15.18
CA ASN A 238 22.99 -14.48 14.92
C ASN A 238 23.24 -14.17 13.42
N GLU A 239 24.51 -13.91 13.04
CA GLU A 239 24.90 -13.67 11.64
C GLU A 239 24.56 -14.82 10.68
N GLN A 240 24.48 -16.04 11.20
CA GLN A 240 24.14 -17.25 10.45
C GLN A 240 22.62 -17.45 10.29
N GLY A 241 21.81 -16.56 10.89
CA GLY A 241 20.35 -16.65 10.89
C GLY A 241 19.78 -17.65 11.90
N GLU A 242 20.58 -18.11 12.84
CA GLU A 242 20.14 -19.03 13.90
C GLU A 242 19.46 -18.26 15.04
N GLU A 243 18.26 -18.70 15.44
CA GLU A 243 17.55 -18.17 16.61
C GLU A 243 18.32 -18.51 17.89
N VAL A 244 18.96 -17.50 18.51
CA VAL A 244 19.68 -17.65 19.77
C VAL A 244 18.83 -17.25 20.99
N TYR A 245 17.71 -16.56 20.76
CA TYR A 245 16.75 -16.20 21.80
C TYR A 245 15.36 -15.95 21.22
N LYS A 246 14.33 -16.32 22.00
CA LYS A 246 12.94 -16.00 21.73
C LYS A 246 12.19 -15.68 23.02
N TRP A 247 11.59 -14.50 23.09
CA TRP A 247 10.91 -14.00 24.28
C TRP A 247 9.70 -14.84 24.67
N SER A 248 8.94 -15.33 23.69
CA SER A 248 7.79 -16.19 23.96
C SER A 248 8.16 -17.60 24.43
N SER A 249 9.44 -17.99 24.40
CA SER A 249 9.87 -19.32 24.81
C SER A 249 9.60 -19.53 26.30
N GLY A 250 8.84 -20.58 26.63
CA GLY A 250 8.43 -20.87 28.00
C GLY A 250 7.26 -20.03 28.53
N GLN A 251 6.68 -19.14 27.72
CA GLN A 251 5.47 -18.39 28.10
C GLN A 251 4.20 -19.12 27.71
N GLN A 252 3.15 -18.92 28.49
CA GLN A 252 1.81 -19.43 28.20
C GLN A 252 0.88 -18.27 27.84
N PHE A 253 0.18 -18.41 26.72
CA PHE A 253 -0.79 -17.42 26.24
C PHE A 253 -2.18 -18.05 26.21
N LEU A 254 -3.17 -17.31 26.73
CA LEU A 254 -4.55 -17.76 26.69
C LEU A 254 -5.04 -17.76 25.26
N GLN A 255 -5.77 -18.82 24.89
CA GLN A 255 -6.36 -18.99 23.57
C GLN A 255 -7.67 -18.19 23.46
N VAL A 256 -7.55 -16.87 23.54
CA VAL A 256 -8.68 -15.93 23.42
C VAL A 256 -8.35 -14.87 22.39
N LEU A 257 -9.34 -14.59 21.53
CA LEU A 257 -9.26 -13.52 20.56
C LEU A 257 -9.06 -12.19 21.29
N THR A 258 -7.90 -11.56 21.05
CA THR A 258 -7.53 -10.31 21.70
C THR A 258 -7.60 -9.18 20.67
N GLY A 259 -8.30 -8.10 21.00
CA GLY A 259 -8.38 -6.90 20.18
C GLY A 259 -7.45 -5.79 20.68
N ARG A 260 -6.78 -5.09 19.77
CA ARG A 260 -6.07 -3.82 20.07
C ARG A 260 -6.50 -2.76 19.08
N ARG A 261 -6.83 -1.57 19.59
CA ARG A 261 -7.17 -0.41 18.79
C ARG A 261 -6.00 0.58 18.80
N VAL A 262 -5.65 1.11 17.64
CA VAL A 262 -4.70 2.21 17.49
C VAL A 262 -5.42 3.36 16.78
N MET A 263 -5.58 4.48 17.47
CA MET A 263 -6.28 5.65 16.94
C MET A 263 -5.51 6.26 15.75
N PRO A 264 -6.18 7.03 14.87
CA PRO A 264 -5.51 7.76 13.79
C PRO A 264 -4.28 8.51 14.27
N TYR A 265 -3.19 8.43 13.50
CA TYR A 265 -1.92 9.13 13.76
C TYR A 265 -1.29 8.88 15.14
N SER A 266 -1.77 7.87 15.87
CA SER A 266 -1.34 7.53 17.22
C SER A 266 -0.54 6.23 17.21
N SER A 267 0.08 5.91 18.35
CA SER A 267 0.91 4.72 18.49
C SER A 267 0.45 3.83 19.63
N LEU A 268 0.53 2.51 19.43
CA LEU A 268 0.57 1.52 20.48
C LEU A 268 2.02 1.32 20.89
N ASN A 269 2.36 1.74 22.12
CA ASN A 269 3.69 1.59 22.69
C ASN A 269 3.71 0.39 23.64
N LEU A 270 4.70 -0.48 23.47
CA LEU A 270 4.96 -1.61 24.34
C LEU A 270 6.39 -1.50 24.87
N SER A 271 6.56 -1.74 26.17
CA SER A 271 7.88 -1.74 26.80
C SER A 271 8.06 -3.06 27.51
N VAL A 272 9.15 -3.77 27.21
CA VAL A 272 9.44 -5.09 27.78
C VAL A 272 10.88 -5.19 28.22
N LEU A 273 11.10 -5.74 29.42
CA LEU A 273 12.42 -6.08 29.91
C LEU A 273 12.81 -7.48 29.41
N VAL A 274 13.93 -7.56 28.72
CA VAL A 274 14.44 -8.76 28.07
C VAL A 274 15.80 -9.11 28.65
N SER A 275 15.91 -10.30 29.25
CA SER A 275 17.19 -10.88 29.63
C SER A 275 17.69 -11.76 28.49
N PHE A 276 18.64 -11.25 27.71
CA PHE A 276 19.32 -12.07 26.71
C PHE A 276 20.22 -13.10 27.40
N PRO A 277 20.42 -14.28 26.79
CA PRO A 277 21.45 -15.21 27.25
C PRO A 277 22.83 -14.57 27.09
N LYS A 278 23.86 -15.21 27.66
CA LYS A 278 25.23 -14.79 27.40
C LYS A 278 25.54 -14.97 25.92
N LEU A 279 25.75 -13.86 25.21
CA LEU A 279 26.02 -13.85 23.78
C LEU A 279 27.52 -13.91 23.52
N GLU A 280 27.91 -14.59 22.44
CA GLU A 280 29.27 -14.50 21.91
C GLU A 280 29.48 -13.15 21.21
N LYS A 281 30.73 -12.74 21.04
CA LYS A 281 31.08 -11.53 20.30
C LYS A 281 30.66 -11.67 18.84
N GLY A 282 29.97 -10.68 18.29
CA GLY A 282 29.48 -10.72 16.91
C GLY A 282 28.25 -9.85 16.67
N MET A 283 27.77 -9.84 15.43
CA MET A 283 26.52 -9.17 15.07
C MET A 283 25.31 -10.07 15.32
N TYR A 284 24.21 -9.43 15.67
CA TYR A 284 22.92 -10.07 15.89
C TYR A 284 21.80 -9.22 15.28
N TYR A 285 20.70 -9.87 14.94
CA TYR A 285 19.50 -9.25 14.41
C TYR A 285 18.38 -9.41 15.42
N LEU A 286 17.97 -8.31 16.06
CA LEU A 286 16.82 -8.30 16.94
C LEU A 286 15.57 -8.01 16.12
N LYS A 287 14.72 -9.03 16.01
CA LYS A 287 13.46 -9.00 15.28
C LYS A 287 12.31 -8.89 16.25
N VAL A 288 11.39 -7.98 15.98
CA VAL A 288 10.11 -7.87 16.68
C VAL A 288 9.00 -8.32 15.76
N LEU A 289 8.04 -9.06 16.32
CA LEU A 289 6.87 -9.56 15.63
C LEU A 289 5.61 -9.06 16.34
N ILE A 290 4.62 -8.62 15.57
CA ILE A 290 3.25 -8.38 16.04
C ILE A 290 2.37 -9.44 15.37
N PRO A 291 2.02 -10.54 16.08
CA PRO A 291 1.33 -11.69 15.51
C PRO A 291 -0.18 -11.48 15.38
N ALA A 292 -0.59 -10.32 14.87
CA ALA A 292 -1.98 -10.07 14.53
C ALA A 292 -2.40 -11.04 13.41
N SER A 293 -3.58 -11.62 13.51
CA SER A 293 -4.19 -12.43 12.45
C SER A 293 -5.07 -11.59 11.53
N GLN A 294 -5.54 -10.42 12.00
CA GLN A 294 -6.35 -9.50 11.21
C GLN A 294 -6.04 -8.04 11.55
N ILE A 295 -6.27 -7.15 10.58
CA ILE A 295 -6.28 -5.69 10.74
C ILE A 295 -7.59 -5.17 10.14
N ASN A 296 -8.41 -4.47 10.92
CA ASN A 296 -9.73 -3.99 10.50
C ASN A 296 -10.59 -5.10 9.87
N SER A 297 -10.60 -6.27 10.52
CA SER A 297 -11.28 -7.50 10.07
C SER A 297 -10.73 -8.14 8.80
N ILE A 298 -9.66 -7.60 8.21
CA ILE A 298 -8.97 -8.15 7.04
C ILE A 298 -7.89 -9.12 7.52
N PRO A 299 -7.92 -10.40 7.11
CA PRO A 299 -6.88 -11.37 7.46
C PRO A 299 -5.50 -10.97 6.91
N ILE A 300 -4.46 -11.12 7.74
CA ILE A 300 -3.07 -10.98 7.30
C ILE A 300 -2.35 -12.33 7.41
N LYS A 301 -1.58 -12.68 6.37
CA LYS A 301 -0.93 -14.01 6.28
C LYS A 301 0.40 -14.10 7.03
N LYS A 302 1.02 -12.96 7.34
CA LYS A 302 2.30 -12.86 8.03
C LYS A 302 2.18 -11.85 9.18
N PRO A 303 2.90 -12.05 10.29
CA PRO A 303 2.99 -11.05 11.35
C PRO A 303 3.61 -9.76 10.81
N LEU A 304 3.25 -8.62 11.40
CA LEU A 304 4.01 -7.39 11.15
C LEU A 304 5.36 -7.53 11.83
N THR A 305 6.46 -7.21 11.13
CA THR A 305 7.80 -7.39 11.67
C THR A 305 8.70 -6.20 11.39
N THR A 306 9.68 -6.00 12.27
CA THR A 306 10.79 -5.09 12.03
C THR A 306 12.05 -5.65 12.69
N THR A 307 13.21 -5.29 12.14
CA THR A 307 14.51 -5.83 12.57
C THR A 307 15.50 -4.70 12.74
N ILE A 308 16.32 -4.80 13.76
CA ILE A 308 17.48 -3.93 13.95
C ILE A 308 18.73 -4.77 14.20
N THR A 309 19.86 -4.19 13.84
CA THR A 309 21.17 -4.82 13.99
C THR A 309 21.79 -4.40 15.31
N ILE A 310 22.31 -5.37 16.06
CA ILE A 310 22.98 -5.18 17.34
C ILE A 310 24.38 -5.78 17.25
N TYR A 311 25.36 -5.14 17.85
CA TYR A 311 26.71 -5.68 18.00
C TYR A 311 27.00 -6.00 19.46
N ASN A 312 27.45 -7.23 19.75
CA ASN A 312 28.00 -7.60 21.04
C ASN A 312 29.54 -7.56 20.95
N PRO A 313 30.22 -6.66 21.69
CA PRO A 313 31.64 -6.34 21.50
C PRO A 313 32.65 -7.39 21.96
#